data_AF-A0A8C0FL40-F1
#
_entry.id   AF-A0A8C0FL40-F1
#
_cell.length_a   1.000
_cell.length_b   1.000
_cell.length_c   1.000
_cell.angle_alpha   90.00
_cell.angle_beta   90.00
_cell.angle_gamma   90.00
#
_symmetry.space_group_name_H-M   'P 1'
#
loop_
_entity.id
_entity.type
_entity.pdbx_description
1 polymer ?
#
loop_
_entity_poly.entity_id
_entity_poly.type
_entity_poly.pdbx_seq_one_letter_code
_entity_poly.pdbx_strand_id
1 'polypeptide(L)'
;MPHDTPWQWEVGASGSSGKLGVTDGAKLVATASGSSGKLGVTDGAKLVATASGSSGKLGVTDGAKLVATASGSSGKLGVTDGAKLVATASGSSGKLGVTDGAKLVATASGSSGKLGVTDGAKLVATASGSSGKLGVTDGAKLVATASGSSGKLGVTDGAKLVATASGSSGKLGVTDGAKLVATASGSSGKLGVTDGAKLVATASGSSGKLGVTDGAKLVATASGSSGKLGVTDGAKLVATASGSSGKLGVTDGAKLVATASGSSGKLGVTDGAKLVATASGSSGKLGVTDGAKLVATASGSSGKLGVTDGAKLVATASGSSGKLGVTDGAKLVATASGSSGKLGVTDGAKLVATASGSSGKLGVTDGAKLVATASGSSGKLGVTDGAKLVATASGSSGKLGVTDGAKSVATMSSSFGGLSVTDGAKLVAAMSSSFSRLAVTNGARSVATVSGRLSVTDGARSVATMSRSVGGLGVTNGTRSVATVSSGLAVTDGTRSVATMSRSFGGLGVTDGTRSGAALSSGLGVTDGAK
;
A
#
# COMPACT_ATOMS: atom_id res chain seq x y z
N MET A 1 19.38 77.54 -11.31
CA MET A 1 19.70 76.10 -11.35
C MET A 1 20.55 75.77 -10.12
N PRO A 2 20.03 75.09 -9.09
CA PRO A 2 20.87 74.57 -8.03
C PRO A 2 21.29 73.14 -8.34
N HIS A 3 22.58 72.84 -8.10
CA HIS A 3 23.15 71.51 -8.22
C HIS A 3 22.71 70.65 -7.02
N ASP A 4 21.74 69.76 -7.24
CA ASP A 4 21.44 68.63 -6.37
C ASP A 4 22.51 67.54 -6.55
N THR A 5 23.44 67.43 -5.61
CA THR A 5 24.21 66.18 -5.43
C THR A 5 23.80 65.52 -4.11
N PRO A 6 23.27 64.28 -4.16
CA PRO A 6 22.87 63.58 -2.94
C PRO A 6 24.15 63.15 -2.20
N TRP A 7 24.34 63.64 -0.99
CA TRP A 7 25.45 63.31 -0.09
C TRP A 7 25.68 61.79 -0.02
N GLN A 8 26.76 61.31 -0.65
CA GLN A 8 27.26 59.96 -0.50
C GLN A 8 28.33 59.96 0.59
N TRP A 9 28.14 59.14 1.62
CA TRP A 9 29.14 58.93 2.67
C TRP A 9 29.82 57.58 2.47
N GLU A 10 31.14 57.60 2.25
CA GLU A 10 32.00 56.40 2.26
C GLU A 10 32.82 56.40 3.55
N VAL A 11 32.72 55.34 4.34
CA VAL A 11 33.36 55.26 5.66
C VAL A 11 34.07 53.91 5.83
N GLY A 12 35.35 53.92 6.21
CA GLY A 12 36.21 52.74 6.23
C GLY A 12 37.08 52.64 7.48
N ALA A 13 37.22 51.42 8.04
CA ALA A 13 38.20 51.12 9.08
C ALA A 13 38.99 49.86 8.72
N SER A 14 40.33 49.94 8.78
CA SER A 14 41.26 48.83 8.50
C SER A 14 42.27 48.64 9.63
N GLY A 15 42.80 47.42 9.80
CA GLY A 15 43.80 47.08 10.82
C GLY A 15 43.45 45.83 11.64
N SER A 16 44.31 45.39 12.56
CA SER A 16 44.12 44.13 13.33
C SER A 16 42.78 44.04 14.09
N SER A 17 42.17 45.18 14.40
CA SER A 17 40.92 45.31 15.16
C SER A 17 39.89 46.29 14.57
N GLY A 18 39.89 46.55 13.26
CA GLY A 18 38.99 47.51 12.60
C GLY A 18 37.54 47.43 13.09
N LYS A 19 37.08 48.48 13.79
CA LYS A 19 35.71 48.64 14.31
C LYS A 19 35.14 49.92 13.73
N LEU A 20 33.91 49.85 13.23
CA LEU A 20 33.19 51.01 12.72
C LEU A 20 31.72 50.94 13.16
N GLY A 21 31.18 52.06 13.61
CA GLY A 21 29.75 52.24 13.87
C GLY A 21 29.24 53.40 13.02
N VAL A 22 28.13 53.21 12.33
CA VAL A 22 27.47 54.30 11.58
C VAL A 22 26.00 54.36 11.99
N THR A 23 25.53 55.56 12.28
CA THR A 23 24.14 55.85 12.62
C THR A 23 23.61 56.87 11.64
N ASP A 24 22.58 56.49 10.89
CA ASP A 24 21.81 57.29 9.94
C ASP A 24 22.53 57.76 8.65
N GLY A 25 21.81 57.72 7.52
CA GLY A 25 22.31 58.10 6.20
C GLY A 25 21.39 57.73 5.03
N ALA A 26 21.13 58.69 4.13
CA ALA A 26 20.30 58.48 2.95
C ALA A 26 20.95 57.52 1.92
N LYS A 27 22.28 57.59 1.73
CA LYS A 27 23.06 56.69 0.88
C LYS A 27 24.45 56.48 1.50
N LEU A 28 24.68 55.28 2.03
CA LEU A 28 25.86 54.97 2.84
C LEU A 28 26.61 53.74 2.31
N VAL A 29 27.93 53.83 2.24
CA VAL A 29 28.84 52.71 1.97
C VAL A 29 29.83 52.59 3.14
N ALA A 30 29.75 51.48 3.89
CA ALA A 30 30.56 51.26 5.08
C ALA A 30 31.38 49.96 4.98
N THR A 31 32.68 50.04 5.23
CA THR A 31 33.59 48.88 5.16
C THR A 31 34.46 48.76 6.40
N ALA A 32 34.47 47.59 7.05
CA ALA A 32 35.38 47.27 8.15
C ALA A 32 36.21 46.02 7.79
N SER A 33 37.53 46.15 7.67
CA SER A 33 38.43 45.05 7.28
C SER A 33 39.54 44.82 8.30
N GLY A 34 39.94 43.55 8.49
CA GLY A 34 41.02 43.17 9.41
C GLY A 34 40.79 41.86 10.15
N SER A 35 41.74 41.40 10.96
CA SER A 35 41.68 40.12 11.69
C SER A 35 40.35 39.92 12.45
N SER A 36 39.76 41.03 12.91
CA SER A 36 38.48 41.08 13.61
C SER A 36 37.54 42.21 13.15
N GLY A 37 37.46 42.49 11.85
CA GLY A 37 36.57 43.52 11.30
C GLY A 37 35.14 43.48 11.88
N LYS A 38 34.70 44.55 12.55
CA LYS A 38 33.34 44.70 13.11
C LYS A 38 32.69 45.96 12.56
N LEU A 39 31.49 45.82 12.03
CA LEU A 39 30.67 46.93 11.54
C LEU A 39 29.28 46.85 12.16
N GLY A 40 28.80 47.96 12.72
CA GLY A 40 27.42 48.15 13.16
C GLY A 40 26.80 49.30 12.37
N VAL A 41 25.62 49.09 11.80
CA VAL A 41 24.87 50.16 11.13
C VAL A 41 23.45 50.22 11.68
N THR A 42 22.98 51.42 12.00
CA THR A 42 21.62 51.68 12.50
C THR A 42 20.98 52.72 11.60
N ASP A 43 19.82 52.42 11.04
CA ASP A 43 19.03 53.25 10.11
C ASP A 43 19.73 53.64 8.80
N GLY A 44 19.15 53.22 7.67
CA GLY A 44 19.63 53.64 6.35
C GLY A 44 18.63 53.42 5.22
N ALA A 45 18.40 54.47 4.41
CA ALA A 45 17.49 54.38 3.27
C ALA A 45 18.09 53.53 2.12
N LYS A 46 19.39 53.67 1.85
CA LYS A 46 20.13 52.86 0.87
C LYS A 46 21.55 52.58 1.36
N LEU A 47 21.80 51.35 1.79
CA LEU A 47 23.01 50.97 2.52
C LEU A 47 23.75 49.82 1.85
N VAL A 48 25.08 49.96 1.72
CA VAL A 48 26.01 48.88 1.39
C VAL A 48 27.01 48.74 2.55
N ALA A 49 27.00 47.60 3.23
CA ALA A 49 27.84 47.36 4.41
C ALA A 49 28.66 46.08 4.24
N THR A 50 29.98 46.17 4.43
CA THR A 50 30.91 45.04 4.30
C THR A 50 31.80 44.91 5.53
N ALA A 51 31.80 43.74 6.18
CA ALA A 51 32.76 43.39 7.24
C ALA A 51 33.59 42.18 6.81
N SER A 52 34.91 42.31 6.73
CA SER A 52 35.79 41.26 6.23
C SER A 52 36.99 40.95 7.14
N GLY A 53 37.39 39.68 7.17
CA GLY A 53 38.60 39.15 7.81
C GLY A 53 38.34 37.96 8.73
N SER A 54 39.32 37.46 9.49
CA SER A 54 39.25 36.16 10.17
C SER A 54 37.99 35.94 11.01
N SER A 55 37.46 37.03 11.60
CA SER A 55 36.20 37.05 12.37
C SER A 55 35.27 38.21 12.01
N GLY A 56 35.10 38.51 10.73
CA GLY A 56 34.17 39.56 10.24
C GLY A 56 32.78 39.50 10.89
N LYS A 57 32.33 40.57 11.55
CA LYS A 57 30.98 40.68 12.13
C LYS A 57 30.28 41.94 11.61
N LEU A 58 29.07 41.78 11.11
CA LEU A 58 28.20 42.88 10.69
C LEU A 58 26.86 42.77 11.40
N GLY A 59 26.43 43.85 12.04
CA GLY A 59 25.07 44.03 12.55
C GLY A 59 24.41 45.19 11.82
N VAL A 60 23.19 44.99 11.32
CA VAL A 60 22.38 46.07 10.77
C VAL A 60 21.00 46.08 11.41
N THR A 61 20.56 47.25 11.84
CA THR A 61 19.21 47.49 12.36
C THR A 61 18.55 48.52 11.47
N ASP A 62 17.36 48.21 10.96
CA ASP A 62 16.52 49.06 10.12
C ASP A 62 17.15 49.50 8.79
N GLY A 63 16.72 48.85 7.70
CA GLY A 63 17.18 49.17 6.35
C GLY A 63 16.07 49.11 5.29
N ALA A 64 15.80 50.24 4.63
CA ALA A 64 14.82 50.27 3.54
C ALA A 64 15.34 49.53 2.29
N LYS A 65 16.61 49.73 1.93
CA LYS A 65 17.30 49.01 0.84
C LYS A 65 18.75 48.71 1.22
N LEU A 66 19.03 47.46 1.59
CA LEU A 66 20.28 47.05 2.20
C LEU A 66 20.98 45.94 1.42
N VAL A 67 22.28 46.10 1.20
CA VAL A 67 23.22 45.04 0.81
C VAL A 67 24.26 44.87 1.92
N ALA A 68 24.24 43.74 2.61
CA ALA A 68 25.11 43.47 3.76
C ALA A 68 25.95 42.22 3.52
N THR A 69 27.26 42.32 3.67
CA THR A 69 28.19 41.20 3.50
C THR A 69 29.12 41.05 4.70
N ALA A 70 29.16 39.87 5.32
CA ALA A 70 30.15 39.50 6.32
C ALA A 70 30.98 38.31 5.83
N SER A 71 32.27 38.50 5.58
CA SER A 71 33.14 37.45 5.03
C SER A 71 34.34 37.16 5.94
N GLY A 72 34.73 35.89 6.05
CA GLY A 72 35.82 35.49 6.94
C GLY A 72 35.75 34.06 7.44
N SER A 73 36.81 33.53 8.05
CA SER A 73 36.81 32.19 8.67
C SER A 73 35.61 31.97 9.61
N SER A 74 35.12 33.05 10.25
CA SER A 74 33.91 33.07 11.07
C SER A 74 32.98 34.26 10.79
N GLY A 75 32.70 34.55 9.51
CA GLY A 75 31.76 35.61 9.10
C GLY A 75 30.40 35.52 9.81
N LYS A 76 29.97 36.59 10.48
CA LYS A 76 28.66 36.68 11.15
C LYS A 76 27.91 37.93 10.68
N LEU A 77 26.67 37.76 10.25
CA LEU A 77 25.77 38.85 9.88
C LEU A 77 24.46 38.72 10.66
N GLY A 78 24.06 39.78 11.34
CA GLY A 78 22.72 39.93 11.92
C GLY A 78 22.02 41.09 11.25
N VAL A 79 20.78 40.89 10.81
CA VAL A 79 19.93 41.97 10.34
C VAL A 79 18.60 41.94 11.07
N THR A 80 18.19 43.10 11.58
CA THR A 80 16.88 43.32 12.20
C THR A 80 16.16 44.35 11.35
N ASP A 81 14.95 44.02 10.89
CA ASP A 81 14.06 44.88 10.10
C ASP A 81 14.63 45.35 8.74
N GLY A 82 14.18 44.68 7.67
CA GLY A 82 14.59 45.00 6.31
C GLY A 82 13.45 45.00 5.30
N ALA A 83 13.17 46.14 4.68
CA ALA A 83 12.14 46.21 3.64
C ALA A 83 12.61 45.53 2.33
N LYS A 84 13.85 45.79 1.91
CA LYS A 84 14.49 45.12 0.75
C LYS A 84 15.96 44.81 1.06
N LEU A 85 16.25 43.56 1.34
CA LEU A 85 17.52 43.12 1.90
C LEU A 85 18.20 42.05 1.05
N VAL A 86 19.49 42.22 0.78
CA VAL A 86 20.42 41.19 0.31
C VAL A 86 21.51 41.01 1.38
N ALA A 87 21.52 39.87 2.04
CA ALA A 87 22.41 39.57 3.15
C ALA A 87 23.25 38.33 2.85
N THR A 88 24.58 38.45 2.96
CA THR A 88 25.52 37.34 2.72
C THR A 88 26.49 37.19 3.89
N ALA A 89 26.55 36.00 4.48
CA ALA A 89 27.58 35.61 5.45
C ALA A 89 28.40 34.44 4.90
N SER A 90 29.69 34.64 4.66
CA SER A 90 30.55 33.63 4.02
C SER A 90 31.83 33.29 4.79
N GLY A 91 32.23 32.03 4.67
CA GLY A 91 33.50 31.46 5.12
C GLY A 91 33.33 30.25 6.03
N SER A 92 34.40 29.71 6.63
CA SER A 92 34.40 28.35 7.24
C SER A 92 33.24 28.10 8.22
N SER A 93 32.78 29.14 8.91
CA SER A 93 31.59 29.11 9.78
C SER A 93 30.64 30.30 9.57
N GLY A 94 30.32 30.63 8.31
CA GLY A 94 29.36 31.68 7.97
C GLY A 94 28.03 31.55 8.72
N LYS A 95 27.63 32.59 9.45
CA LYS A 95 26.34 32.65 10.17
C LYS A 95 25.56 33.89 9.78
N LEU A 96 24.31 33.72 9.39
CA LEU A 96 23.37 34.80 9.10
C LEU A 96 22.11 34.62 9.94
N GLY A 97 21.72 35.68 10.65
CA GLY A 97 20.42 35.78 11.32
C GLY A 97 19.66 36.95 10.72
N VAL A 98 18.39 36.75 10.37
CA VAL A 98 17.51 37.84 9.97
C VAL A 98 16.22 37.79 10.77
N THR A 99 15.89 38.90 11.41
CA THR A 99 14.59 39.16 12.04
C THR A 99 13.86 40.15 11.16
N ASP A 100 12.65 39.79 10.75
CA ASP A 100 11.67 40.60 10.01
C ASP A 100 12.16 41.16 8.66
N GLY A 101 11.80 40.45 7.58
CA GLY A 101 12.17 40.81 6.21
C GLY A 101 10.99 40.85 5.24
N ALA A 102 10.64 42.03 4.70
CA ALA A 102 9.55 42.12 3.72
C ALA A 102 9.95 41.52 2.36
N LYS A 103 11.16 41.80 1.87
CA LYS A 103 11.75 41.20 0.66
C LYS A 103 13.22 40.89 0.87
N LEU A 104 13.53 39.62 1.12
CA LEU A 104 14.84 39.18 1.61
C LEU A 104 15.46 38.13 0.68
N VAL A 105 16.74 38.34 0.35
CA VAL A 105 17.65 37.32 -0.17
C VAL A 105 18.77 37.12 0.85
N ALA A 106 18.81 35.97 1.49
CA ALA A 106 19.74 35.65 2.56
C ALA A 106 20.59 34.42 2.20
N THR A 107 21.92 34.56 2.25
CA THR A 107 22.86 33.48 1.95
C THR A 107 23.86 33.30 3.09
N ALA A 108 23.96 32.10 3.64
CA ALA A 108 25.03 31.71 4.56
C ALA A 108 25.84 30.56 3.95
N SER A 109 27.13 30.78 3.65
CA SER A 109 27.95 29.81 2.94
C SER A 109 29.27 29.48 3.66
N GLY A 110 29.72 28.24 3.49
CA GLY A 110 31.02 27.70 3.91
C GLY A 110 30.89 26.44 4.76
N SER A 111 31.97 25.87 5.29
CA SER A 111 31.97 24.49 5.85
C SER A 111 30.85 24.18 6.85
N SER A 112 30.43 25.20 7.62
CA SER A 112 29.29 25.13 8.55
C SER A 112 28.32 26.31 8.41
N GLY A 113 27.94 26.67 7.17
CA GLY A 113 26.95 27.72 6.89
C GLY A 113 25.65 27.55 7.70
N LYS A 114 25.26 28.59 8.45
CA LYS A 114 24.01 28.62 9.25
C LYS A 114 23.20 29.87 8.92
N LEU A 115 21.93 29.68 8.58
CA LEU A 115 20.98 30.75 8.36
C LEU A 115 19.75 30.54 9.25
N GLY A 116 19.34 31.58 9.97
CA GLY A 116 18.08 31.64 10.71
C GLY A 116 17.26 32.82 10.24
N VAL A 117 15.96 32.61 9.99
CA VAL A 117 15.01 33.69 9.70
C VAL A 117 13.78 33.56 10.59
N THR A 118 13.38 34.62 11.26
CA THR A 118 12.23 34.59 12.18
C THR A 118 10.92 34.96 11.49
N ASP A 119 10.91 35.98 10.62
CA ASP A 119 9.75 36.35 9.81
C ASP A 119 10.19 36.84 8.42
N GLY A 120 9.45 36.46 7.39
CA GLY A 120 9.74 36.81 6.00
C GLY A 120 8.52 36.81 5.09
N ALA A 121 8.09 37.98 4.62
CA ALA A 121 6.96 38.06 3.69
C ALA A 121 7.31 37.50 2.29
N LYS A 122 8.49 37.81 1.76
CA LYS A 122 9.04 37.25 0.50
C LYS A 122 10.52 36.93 0.68
N LEU A 123 10.82 35.66 0.89
CA LEU A 123 12.15 35.20 1.30
C LEU A 123 12.75 34.20 0.32
N VAL A 124 14.00 34.44 -0.06
CA VAL A 124 14.90 33.45 -0.66
C VAL A 124 16.07 33.22 0.30
N ALA A 125 16.13 32.06 0.92
CA ALA A 125 17.10 31.72 1.96
C ALA A 125 17.95 30.52 1.52
N THR A 126 19.27 30.67 1.54
CA THR A 126 20.21 29.60 1.19
C THR A 126 21.26 29.41 2.28
N ALA A 127 21.39 28.19 2.80
CA ALA A 127 22.49 27.78 3.65
C ALA A 127 23.28 26.66 2.97
N SER A 128 24.53 26.91 2.59
CA SER A 128 25.37 25.96 1.86
C SER A 128 26.69 25.67 2.58
N GLY A 129 27.18 24.43 2.47
CA GLY A 129 28.39 24.00 3.17
C GLY A 129 28.44 22.53 3.49
N SER A 130 29.54 21.97 4.00
CA SER A 130 29.58 20.57 4.46
C SER A 130 28.47 20.24 5.49
N SER A 131 28.06 21.23 6.28
CA SER A 131 26.97 21.14 7.26
C SER A 131 26.00 22.33 7.21
N GLY A 132 25.55 22.71 6.01
CA GLY A 132 24.56 23.78 5.81
C GLY A 132 23.29 23.57 6.67
N LYS A 133 22.92 24.58 7.47
CA LYS A 133 21.70 24.57 8.28
C LYS A 133 20.86 25.82 8.03
N LEU A 134 19.59 25.65 7.73
CA LEU A 134 18.62 26.72 7.56
C LEU A 134 17.42 26.47 8.49
N GLY A 135 17.06 27.47 9.28
CA GLY A 135 15.82 27.51 10.04
C GLY A 135 14.98 28.70 9.61
N VAL A 136 13.69 28.49 9.37
CA VAL A 136 12.73 29.58 9.15
C VAL A 136 11.54 29.39 10.08
N THR A 137 11.19 30.43 10.84
CA THR A 137 10.07 30.34 11.79
C THR A 137 8.76 30.66 11.10
N ASP A 138 8.63 31.84 10.47
CA ASP A 138 7.46 32.20 9.66
C ASP A 138 7.89 32.67 8.25
N GLY A 139 7.06 32.36 7.25
CA GLY A 139 7.30 32.74 5.86
C GLY A 139 6.05 32.72 4.98
N ALA A 140 5.57 33.89 4.56
CA ALA A 140 4.39 33.97 3.69
C ALA A 140 4.68 33.45 2.26
N LYS A 141 5.84 33.78 1.69
CA LYS A 141 6.33 33.23 0.40
C LYS A 141 7.82 32.95 0.49
N LEU A 142 8.15 31.68 0.66
CA LEU A 142 9.50 31.23 1.01
C LEU A 142 10.06 30.24 -0.03
N VAL A 143 11.29 30.51 -0.47
CA VAL A 143 12.17 29.55 -1.13
C VAL A 143 13.38 29.32 -0.24
N ALA A 144 13.47 28.13 0.36
CA ALA A 144 14.49 27.77 1.35
C ALA A 144 15.34 26.60 0.84
N THR A 145 16.65 26.76 0.81
CA THR A 145 17.59 25.71 0.40
C THR A 145 18.68 25.51 1.46
N ALA A 146 18.82 24.27 1.95
CA ALA A 146 19.96 23.84 2.76
C ALA A 146 20.74 22.75 2.01
N SER A 147 21.96 23.04 1.58
CA SER A 147 22.78 22.10 0.80
C SER A 147 24.09 21.77 1.50
N GLY A 148 24.54 20.52 1.37
CA GLY A 148 25.76 20.05 2.03
C GLY A 148 25.83 18.58 2.32
N SER A 149 26.98 18.02 2.71
CA SER A 149 27.07 16.61 3.15
C SER A 149 26.05 16.27 4.25
N SER A 150 25.69 17.26 5.08
CA SER A 150 24.65 17.17 6.11
C SER A 150 23.67 18.35 6.09
N GLY A 151 23.17 18.73 4.90
CA GLY A 151 22.16 19.78 4.76
C GLY A 151 20.94 19.57 5.65
N LYS A 152 20.57 20.58 6.46
CA LYS A 152 19.38 20.54 7.32
C LYS A 152 18.53 21.79 7.13
N LEU A 153 17.25 21.59 6.87
CA LEU A 153 16.26 22.66 6.77
C LEU A 153 15.11 22.37 7.73
N GLY A 154 14.76 23.35 8.56
CA GLY A 154 13.55 23.35 9.38
C GLY A 154 12.69 24.56 9.03
N VAL A 155 11.40 24.34 8.83
CA VAL A 155 10.42 25.43 8.70
C VAL A 155 9.28 25.20 9.68
N THR A 156 8.96 26.20 10.50
CA THR A 156 7.87 26.09 11.48
C THR A 156 6.53 26.37 10.81
N ASP A 157 6.38 27.52 10.15
CA ASP A 157 5.17 27.90 9.40
C ASP A 157 5.53 28.43 8.01
N GLY A 158 4.67 28.16 7.02
CA GLY A 158 4.83 28.63 5.66
C GLY A 158 3.56 28.60 4.83
N ALA A 159 3.06 29.78 4.43
CA ALA A 159 1.85 29.86 3.59
C ALA A 159 2.08 29.38 2.14
N LYS A 160 3.24 29.72 1.54
CA LYS A 160 3.69 29.25 0.22
C LYS A 160 5.18 28.94 0.28
N LEU A 161 5.52 27.66 0.40
CA LEU A 161 6.86 27.20 0.68
C LEU A 161 7.40 26.27 -0.40
N VAL A 162 8.60 26.57 -0.88
CA VAL A 162 9.46 25.64 -1.61
C VAL A 162 10.71 25.39 -0.76
N ALA A 163 10.83 24.19 -0.21
CA ALA A 163 11.88 23.82 0.72
C ALA A 163 12.72 22.67 0.18
N THR A 164 14.03 22.84 0.09
CA THR A 164 14.97 21.82 -0.38
C THR A 164 16.09 21.59 0.62
N ALA A 165 16.28 20.35 1.07
CA ALA A 165 17.44 19.91 1.82
C ALA A 165 18.20 18.85 1.03
N SER A 166 19.40 19.16 0.54
CA SER A 166 20.19 18.26 -0.29
C SER A 166 21.54 17.90 0.35
N GLY A 167 21.96 16.65 0.20
CA GLY A 167 23.18 16.16 0.84
C GLY A 167 23.23 14.66 1.10
N SER A 168 24.42 14.12 1.38
CA SER A 168 24.57 12.71 1.82
C SER A 168 23.61 12.34 2.97
N SER A 169 23.29 13.31 3.83
CA SER A 169 22.28 13.20 4.89
C SER A 169 21.31 14.38 4.93
N GLY A 170 20.75 14.77 3.78
CA GLY A 170 19.74 15.83 3.68
C GLY A 170 18.55 15.60 4.61
N LYS A 171 18.21 16.57 5.46
CA LYS A 171 17.06 16.53 6.38
C LYS A 171 16.19 17.76 6.22
N LEU A 172 14.90 17.56 6.01
CA LEU A 172 13.89 18.61 5.95
C LEU A 172 12.78 18.29 6.95
N GLY A 173 12.45 19.25 7.81
CA GLY A 173 11.28 19.22 8.67
C GLY A 173 10.40 20.43 8.39
N VAL A 174 9.10 20.21 8.23
CA VAL A 174 8.11 21.29 8.18
C VAL A 174 7.01 21.02 9.20
N THR A 175 6.72 21.98 10.07
CA THR A 175 5.66 21.81 11.06
C THR A 175 4.29 22.14 10.45
N ASP A 176 4.12 23.32 9.85
CA ASP A 176 2.89 23.70 9.15
C ASP A 176 3.20 24.26 7.75
N GLY A 177 2.31 23.98 6.78
CA GLY A 177 2.45 24.41 5.40
C GLY A 177 1.14 24.42 4.62
N ALA A 178 0.60 25.60 4.32
CA ALA A 178 -0.64 25.71 3.55
C ALA A 178 -0.48 25.28 2.07
N LYS A 179 0.65 25.66 1.43
CA LYS A 179 1.04 25.22 0.08
C LYS A 179 2.53 24.92 0.05
N LEU A 180 2.88 23.64 0.14
CA LEU A 180 4.25 23.20 0.36
C LEU A 180 4.75 22.28 -0.77
N VAL A 181 5.92 22.60 -1.30
CA VAL A 181 6.76 21.70 -2.09
C VAL A 181 8.04 21.45 -1.30
N ALA A 182 8.20 20.23 -0.78
CA ALA A 182 9.29 19.85 0.10
C ALA A 182 10.11 18.72 -0.52
N THR A 183 11.42 18.90 -0.64
CA THR A 183 12.35 17.90 -1.17
C THR A 183 13.51 17.67 -0.21
N ALA A 184 13.72 16.42 0.21
CA ALA A 184 14.92 15.99 0.92
C ALA A 184 15.66 14.94 0.08
N SER A 185 16.89 15.24 -0.35
CA SER A 185 17.63 14.37 -1.28
C SER A 185 19.03 14.00 -0.79
N GLY A 186 19.41 12.75 -1.09
CA GLY A 186 20.75 12.18 -0.99
C GLY A 186 20.79 10.86 -0.22
N SER A 187 21.97 10.29 0.07
CA SER A 187 22.11 8.88 0.49
C SER A 187 21.19 8.47 1.65
N SER A 188 20.89 9.39 2.56
CA SER A 188 19.94 9.23 3.66
C SER A 188 18.94 10.39 3.79
N GLY A 189 18.37 10.83 2.67
CA GLY A 189 17.34 11.88 2.64
C GLY A 189 16.18 11.61 3.60
N LYS A 190 15.86 12.57 4.47
CA LYS A 190 14.72 12.48 5.40
C LYS A 190 13.84 13.72 5.30
N LEU A 191 12.54 13.51 5.12
CA LEU A 191 11.53 14.54 5.13
C LEU A 191 10.45 14.20 6.17
N GLY A 192 10.16 15.13 7.07
CA GLY A 192 9.03 15.07 7.98
C GLY A 192 8.12 16.27 7.76
N VAL A 193 6.82 16.04 7.65
CA VAL A 193 5.81 17.11 7.67
C VAL A 193 4.77 16.80 8.74
N THR A 194 4.48 17.75 9.62
CA THR A 194 3.46 17.57 10.66
C THR A 194 2.07 17.87 10.09
N ASP A 195 1.84 19.07 9.57
CA ASP A 195 0.57 19.47 8.93
C ASP A 195 0.82 20.06 7.53
N GLY A 196 -0.10 19.81 6.60
CA GLY A 196 -0.03 20.32 5.24
C GLY A 196 -1.37 20.31 4.50
N ALA A 197 -1.90 21.49 4.20
CA ALA A 197 -3.16 21.60 3.46
C ALA A 197 -3.03 21.19 1.97
N LYS A 198 -1.93 21.57 1.31
CA LYS A 198 -1.58 21.17 -0.08
C LYS A 198 -0.09 20.88 -0.16
N LEU A 199 0.27 19.60 -0.13
CA LEU A 199 1.64 19.14 0.02
C LEU A 199 2.10 18.29 -1.17
N VAL A 200 3.25 18.64 -1.73
CA VAL A 200 4.07 17.77 -2.58
C VAL A 200 5.39 17.50 -1.85
N ALA A 201 5.56 16.28 -1.37
CA ALA A 201 6.69 15.88 -0.54
C ALA A 201 7.50 14.76 -1.22
N THR A 202 8.80 14.97 -1.38
CA THR A 202 9.71 13.99 -1.96
C THR A 202 10.92 13.75 -1.05
N ALA A 203 11.15 12.49 -0.68
CA ALA A 203 12.37 12.04 -0.03
C ALA A 203 13.10 11.03 -0.91
N SER A 204 14.32 11.35 -1.37
CA SER A 204 15.05 10.52 -2.33
C SER A 204 16.46 10.16 -1.89
N GLY A 205 16.92 8.98 -2.34
CA GLY A 205 18.28 8.46 -2.20
C GLY A 205 18.32 7.11 -1.46
N SER A 206 19.48 6.49 -1.29
CA SER A 206 19.60 5.06 -0.91
C SER A 206 18.71 4.61 0.26
N SER A 207 18.48 5.49 1.23
CA SER A 207 17.57 5.29 2.36
C SER A 207 16.58 6.44 2.58
N GLY A 208 15.96 6.93 1.49
CA GLY A 208 14.93 7.97 1.53
C GLY A 208 13.79 7.65 2.50
N LYS A 209 13.49 8.58 3.42
CA LYS A 209 12.39 8.46 4.40
C LYS A 209 11.49 9.68 4.36
N LEU A 210 10.19 9.46 4.21
CA LEU A 210 9.16 10.49 4.28
C LEU A 210 8.13 10.11 5.34
N GLY A 211 7.86 11.02 6.27
CA GLY A 211 6.76 10.92 7.23
C GLY A 211 5.84 12.13 7.09
N VAL A 212 4.54 11.90 7.02
CA VAL A 212 3.52 12.96 7.09
C VAL A 212 2.51 12.61 8.17
N THR A 213 2.24 13.54 9.09
CA THR A 213 1.28 13.29 10.18
C THR A 213 -0.13 13.60 9.72
N ASP A 214 -0.40 14.80 9.22
CA ASP A 214 -1.69 15.22 8.66
C ASP A 214 -1.49 15.85 7.26
N GLY A 215 -2.44 15.61 6.36
CA GLY A 215 -2.41 16.12 5.01
C GLY A 215 -3.78 16.13 4.31
N ALA A 216 -4.32 17.32 4.05
CA ALA A 216 -5.62 17.43 3.37
C ALA A 216 -5.54 17.06 1.87
N LYS A 217 -4.48 17.47 1.16
CA LYS A 217 -4.18 17.08 -0.23
C LYS A 217 -2.69 16.82 -0.38
N LEU A 218 -2.32 15.55 -0.42
CA LEU A 218 -0.93 15.10 -0.32
C LEU A 218 -0.52 14.27 -1.54
N VAL A 219 0.61 14.64 -2.14
CA VAL A 219 1.39 13.81 -3.05
C VAL A 219 2.74 13.53 -2.38
N ALA A 220 2.95 12.28 -1.96
CA ALA A 220 4.11 11.87 -1.19
C ALA A 220 4.91 10.79 -1.93
N THR A 221 6.20 11.02 -2.13
CA THR A 221 7.10 10.06 -2.77
C THR A 221 8.33 9.80 -1.92
N ALA A 222 8.59 8.53 -1.59
CA ALA A 222 9.85 8.08 -1.00
C ALA A 222 10.55 7.11 -1.95
N SER A 223 11.71 7.48 -2.48
CA SER A 223 12.44 6.67 -3.47
C SER A 223 13.86 6.34 -3.02
N GLY A 224 14.32 5.13 -3.34
CA GLY A 224 15.67 4.66 -2.99
C GLY A 224 15.73 3.18 -2.66
N SER A 225 16.91 2.57 -2.58
CA SER A 225 17.06 1.13 -2.28
C SER A 225 16.24 0.65 -1.07
N SER A 226 16.05 1.53 -0.08
CA SER A 226 15.21 1.30 1.10
C SER A 226 14.21 2.44 1.38
N GLY A 227 13.55 2.96 0.33
CA GLY A 227 12.53 4.01 0.42
C GLY A 227 11.42 3.66 1.44
N LYS A 228 11.14 4.57 2.37
CA LYS A 228 10.07 4.42 3.37
C LYS A 228 9.16 5.64 3.38
N LEU A 229 7.86 5.40 3.29
CA LEU A 229 6.82 6.42 3.42
C LEU A 229 5.83 6.00 4.51
N GLY A 230 5.59 6.89 5.47
CA GLY A 230 4.53 6.75 6.46
C GLY A 230 3.59 7.96 6.40
N VAL A 231 2.28 7.71 6.39
CA VAL A 231 1.27 8.76 6.53
C VAL A 231 0.31 8.37 7.64
N THR A 232 0.08 9.26 8.61
CA THR A 232 -0.85 8.98 9.70
C THR A 232 -2.28 9.30 9.29
N ASP A 233 -2.57 10.52 8.84
CA ASP A 233 -3.87 10.96 8.35
C ASP A 233 -3.74 11.62 6.96
N GLY A 234 -4.71 11.38 6.09
CA GLY A 234 -4.73 11.91 4.73
C GLY A 234 -6.12 11.92 4.09
N ALA A 235 -6.69 13.11 3.91
CA ALA A 235 -8.02 13.22 3.28
C ALA A 235 -8.00 12.89 1.77
N LYS A 236 -6.96 13.33 1.04
CA LYS A 236 -6.72 12.99 -0.37
C LYS A 236 -5.23 12.73 -0.59
N LEU A 237 -4.86 11.47 -0.66
CA LEU A 237 -3.47 11.03 -0.66
C LEU A 237 -3.12 10.23 -1.92
N VAL A 238 -2.02 10.63 -2.56
CA VAL A 238 -1.27 9.84 -3.54
C VAL A 238 0.11 9.54 -2.97
N ALA A 239 0.34 8.32 -2.54
CA ALA A 239 1.55 7.90 -1.83
C ALA A 239 2.31 6.84 -2.63
N THR A 240 3.59 7.07 -2.88
CA THR A 240 4.46 6.13 -3.59
C THR A 240 5.75 5.87 -2.80
N ALA A 241 6.02 4.60 -2.50
CA ALA A 241 7.31 4.16 -1.98
C ALA A 241 7.98 3.21 -2.99
N SER A 242 9.12 3.58 -3.54
CA SER A 242 9.81 2.81 -4.57
C SER A 242 11.26 2.49 -4.20
N GLY A 243 11.72 1.29 -4.59
CA GLY A 243 13.06 0.81 -4.27
C GLY A 243 13.16 -0.68 -4.05
N SER A 244 14.37 -1.26 -3.98
CA SER A 244 14.55 -2.71 -3.72
C SER A 244 13.76 -3.21 -2.50
N SER A 245 13.58 -2.37 -1.48
CA SER A 245 12.78 -2.64 -0.29
C SER A 245 11.81 -1.50 0.07
N GLY A 246 11.10 -0.96 -0.93
CA GLY A 246 10.08 0.08 -0.74
C GLY A 246 9.02 -0.30 0.31
N LYS A 247 8.78 0.58 1.29
CA LYS A 247 7.75 0.39 2.33
C LYS A 247 6.83 1.60 2.40
N LEU A 248 5.53 1.36 2.36
CA LEU A 248 4.49 2.35 2.54
C LEU A 248 3.55 1.90 3.67
N GLY A 249 3.33 2.77 4.64
CA GLY A 249 2.31 2.61 5.68
C GLY A 249 1.36 3.79 5.67
N VAL A 250 0.06 3.53 5.71
CA VAL A 250 -0.96 4.57 5.93
C VAL A 250 -1.87 4.14 7.08
N THR A 251 -2.07 5.01 8.07
CA THR A 251 -2.94 4.69 9.21
C THR A 251 -4.39 5.00 8.88
N ASP A 252 -4.72 6.22 8.46
CA ASP A 252 -6.06 6.65 8.05
C ASP A 252 -6.01 7.36 6.70
N GLY A 253 -7.03 7.16 5.86
CA GLY A 253 -7.15 7.82 4.58
C GLY A 253 -8.55 7.80 3.97
N ALA A 254 -9.13 8.98 3.75
CA ALA A 254 -10.47 9.08 3.15
C ALA A 254 -10.48 8.75 1.64
N LYS A 255 -9.47 9.20 0.88
CA LYS A 255 -9.27 8.88 -0.55
C LYS A 255 -7.79 8.65 -0.81
N LEU A 256 -7.41 7.39 -0.96
CA LEU A 256 -6.03 6.96 -1.01
C LEU A 256 -5.71 6.20 -2.30
N VAL A 257 -4.63 6.62 -2.96
CA VAL A 257 -3.91 5.85 -3.98
C VAL A 257 -2.51 5.56 -3.44
N ALA A 258 -2.24 4.31 -3.09
CA ALA A 258 -1.01 3.89 -2.43
C ALA A 258 -0.26 2.86 -3.29
N THR A 259 1.00 3.12 -3.59
CA THR A 259 1.86 2.20 -4.36
C THR A 259 3.17 1.93 -3.62
N ALA A 260 3.48 0.66 -3.39
CA ALA A 260 4.80 0.21 -2.92
C ALA A 260 5.42 -0.72 -3.97
N SER A 261 6.51 -0.29 -4.60
CA SER A 261 7.17 -1.05 -5.67
C SER A 261 8.62 -1.37 -5.34
N GLY A 262 9.08 -2.57 -5.73
CA GLY A 262 10.42 -3.04 -5.39
C GLY A 262 10.56 -4.54 -5.30
N SER A 263 11.78 -5.09 -5.29
CA SER A 263 11.99 -6.55 -5.08
C SER A 263 11.26 -7.10 -3.85
N SER A 264 11.10 -6.28 -2.81
CA SER A 264 10.36 -6.58 -1.59
C SER A 264 9.39 -5.47 -1.16
N GLY A 265 8.64 -4.91 -2.13
CA GLY A 265 7.64 -3.88 -1.87
C GLY A 265 6.64 -4.27 -0.79
N LYS A 266 6.41 -3.41 0.22
CA LYS A 266 5.43 -3.63 1.29
C LYS A 266 4.50 -2.43 1.43
N LEU A 267 3.20 -2.69 1.43
CA LEU A 267 2.16 -1.71 1.67
C LEU A 267 1.27 -2.20 2.82
N GLY A 268 1.08 -1.36 3.84
CA GLY A 268 0.10 -1.55 4.90
C GLY A 268 -0.84 -0.37 4.97
N VAL A 269 -2.15 -0.64 5.04
CA VAL A 269 -3.16 0.39 5.33
C VAL A 269 -4.02 -0.08 6.51
N THR A 270 -4.18 0.75 7.53
CA THR A 270 -5.02 0.40 8.69
C THR A 270 -6.49 0.73 8.40
N ASP A 271 -6.82 1.96 8.04
CA ASP A 271 -8.18 2.39 7.67
C ASP A 271 -8.17 3.14 6.31
N GLY A 272 -9.18 2.90 5.50
CA GLY A 272 -9.30 3.48 4.17
C GLY A 272 -10.73 3.50 3.62
N ALA A 273 -11.37 4.67 3.60
CA ALA A 273 -12.74 4.78 3.08
C ALA A 273 -12.83 4.52 1.56
N LYS A 274 -11.90 5.04 0.76
CA LYS A 274 -11.76 4.77 -0.68
C LYS A 274 -10.31 4.56 -1.04
N LEU A 275 -9.92 3.30 -1.22
CA LEU A 275 -8.53 2.88 -1.34
C LEU A 275 -8.26 2.15 -2.67
N VAL A 276 -7.22 2.60 -3.38
CA VAL A 276 -6.54 1.86 -4.43
C VAL A 276 -5.12 1.58 -3.97
N ALA A 277 -4.82 0.32 -3.66
CA ALA A 277 -3.55 -0.10 -3.08
C ALA A 277 -2.84 -1.10 -3.99
N THR A 278 -1.57 -0.82 -4.32
CA THR A 278 -0.74 -1.71 -5.14
C THR A 278 0.59 -1.99 -4.45
N ALA A 279 0.91 -3.26 -4.25
CA ALA A 279 2.24 -3.72 -3.85
C ALA A 279 2.83 -4.61 -4.95
N SER A 280 3.90 -4.16 -5.60
CA SER A 280 4.53 -4.89 -6.71
C SER A 280 5.99 -5.24 -6.42
N GLY A 281 6.41 -6.43 -6.84
CA GLY A 281 7.77 -6.92 -6.54
C GLY A 281 7.91 -8.42 -6.50
N SER A 282 9.13 -8.97 -6.57
CA SER A 282 9.37 -10.41 -6.41
C SER A 282 8.70 -11.00 -5.15
N SER A 283 8.60 -10.20 -4.09
CA SER A 283 7.92 -10.53 -2.83
C SER A 283 6.97 -9.43 -2.34
N GLY A 284 6.20 -8.84 -3.25
CA GLY A 284 5.20 -7.81 -2.94
C GLY A 284 4.24 -8.24 -1.83
N LYS A 285 4.06 -7.41 -0.79
CA LYS A 285 3.11 -7.65 0.30
C LYS A 285 2.18 -6.46 0.47
N LEU A 286 0.88 -6.73 0.50
CA LEU A 286 -0.16 -5.77 0.80
C LEU A 286 -1.01 -6.28 1.97
N GLY A 287 -1.17 -5.46 3.01
CA GLY A 287 -2.11 -5.68 4.10
C GLY A 287 -3.07 -4.50 4.21
N VAL A 288 -4.36 -4.78 4.35
CA VAL A 288 -5.37 -3.78 4.68
C VAL A 288 -6.19 -4.27 5.87
N THR A 289 -6.31 -3.47 6.94
CA THR A 289 -7.08 -3.87 8.12
C THR A 289 -8.57 -3.57 7.91
N ASP A 290 -8.94 -2.33 7.58
CA ASP A 290 -10.31 -1.91 7.30
C ASP A 290 -10.38 -1.12 5.98
N GLY A 291 -11.46 -1.30 5.23
CA GLY A 291 -11.72 -0.51 4.04
C GLY A 291 -13.15 -0.58 3.51
N ALA A 292 -13.81 0.58 3.40
CA ALA A 292 -15.18 0.66 2.91
C ALA A 292 -15.31 0.39 1.39
N LYS A 293 -14.38 0.90 0.58
CA LYS A 293 -14.29 0.62 -0.87
C LYS A 293 -12.83 0.45 -1.28
N LEU A 294 -12.44 -0.79 -1.51
CA LEU A 294 -11.05 -1.18 -1.69
C LEU A 294 -10.81 -1.88 -3.05
N VAL A 295 -9.78 -1.43 -3.76
CA VAL A 295 -9.14 -2.14 -4.86
C VAL A 295 -7.70 -2.42 -4.46
N ALA A 296 -7.38 -3.68 -4.18
CA ALA A 296 -6.08 -4.10 -3.66
C ALA A 296 -5.40 -5.07 -4.62
N THR A 297 -4.15 -4.78 -5.01
CA THR A 297 -3.36 -5.62 -5.89
C THR A 297 -1.99 -5.91 -5.27
N ALA A 298 -1.66 -7.19 -5.11
CA ALA A 298 -0.31 -7.65 -4.78
C ALA A 298 0.25 -8.50 -5.91
N SER A 299 1.26 -8.01 -6.63
CA SER A 299 1.85 -8.71 -7.79
C SER A 299 3.32 -9.06 -7.56
N GLY A 300 3.72 -10.26 -7.99
CA GLY A 300 5.07 -10.76 -7.75
C GLY A 300 5.21 -12.27 -7.74
N SER A 301 6.43 -12.79 -7.91
CA SER A 301 6.72 -14.24 -7.78
C SER A 301 6.13 -14.86 -6.50
N SER A 302 6.06 -14.08 -5.41
CA SER A 302 5.44 -14.44 -4.14
C SER A 302 4.52 -13.35 -3.58
N GLY A 303 3.70 -12.73 -4.45
CA GLY A 303 2.74 -11.71 -4.06
C GLY A 303 1.81 -12.17 -2.92
N LYS A 304 1.67 -11.36 -1.86
CA LYS A 304 0.77 -11.64 -0.73
C LYS A 304 -0.17 -10.48 -0.49
N LEU A 305 -1.46 -10.76 -0.41
CA LEU A 305 -2.50 -9.81 -0.06
C LEU A 305 -3.30 -10.36 1.13
N GLY A 306 -3.43 -9.57 2.19
CA GLY A 306 -4.33 -9.82 3.31
C GLY A 306 -5.29 -8.66 3.48
N VAL A 307 -6.58 -8.95 3.65
CA VAL A 307 -7.57 -7.96 4.06
C VAL A 307 -8.34 -8.49 5.26
N THR A 308 -8.45 -7.70 6.34
CA THR A 308 -9.19 -8.12 7.54
C THR A 308 -10.68 -7.81 7.41
N ASP A 309 -11.05 -6.56 7.13
CA ASP A 309 -12.43 -6.12 6.90
C ASP A 309 -12.53 -5.32 5.59
N GLY A 310 -13.60 -5.56 4.83
CA GLY A 310 -13.83 -4.92 3.55
C GLY A 310 -15.29 -4.92 3.11
N ALA A 311 -15.96 -3.77 3.20
CA ALA A 311 -17.37 -3.68 2.78
C ALA A 311 -17.59 -3.87 1.27
N LYS A 312 -16.70 -3.32 0.43
CA LYS A 312 -16.68 -3.52 -1.03
C LYS A 312 -15.25 -3.70 -1.50
N LEU A 313 -14.84 -4.94 -1.75
CA LEU A 313 -13.47 -5.30 -2.03
C LEU A 313 -13.30 -5.96 -3.40
N VAL A 314 -12.34 -5.46 -4.17
CA VAL A 314 -11.73 -6.15 -5.31
C VAL A 314 -10.26 -6.43 -4.97
N ALA A 315 -9.92 -7.68 -4.77
CA ALA A 315 -8.60 -8.11 -4.31
C ALA A 315 -7.95 -9.06 -5.34
N THR A 316 -6.72 -8.74 -5.74
CA THR A 316 -5.94 -9.55 -6.68
C THR A 316 -4.56 -9.84 -6.11
N ALA A 317 -4.22 -11.12 -5.99
CA ALA A 317 -2.85 -11.57 -5.71
C ALA A 317 -2.33 -12.40 -6.89
N SER A 318 -1.27 -11.95 -7.55
CA SER A 318 -0.75 -12.60 -8.76
C SER A 318 0.74 -12.94 -8.69
N GLY A 319 1.08 -14.08 -9.29
CA GLY A 319 2.43 -14.58 -9.55
C GLY A 319 2.65 -16.00 -9.02
N SER A 320 3.84 -16.58 -9.23
CA SER A 320 4.10 -18.03 -9.10
C SER A 320 3.55 -18.69 -7.82
N SER A 321 3.54 -17.95 -6.71
CA SER A 321 3.00 -18.37 -5.41
C SER A 321 2.08 -17.32 -4.76
N GLY A 322 1.27 -16.64 -5.57
CA GLY A 322 0.32 -15.63 -5.10
C GLY A 322 -0.57 -16.13 -3.95
N LYS A 323 -0.69 -15.34 -2.88
CA LYS A 323 -1.56 -15.66 -1.73
C LYS A 323 -2.50 -14.49 -1.45
N LEU A 324 -3.79 -14.79 -1.34
CA LEU A 324 -4.83 -13.86 -0.94
C LEU A 324 -5.59 -14.44 0.26
N GLY A 325 -5.71 -13.66 1.34
CA GLY A 325 -6.56 -13.95 2.48
C GLY A 325 -7.52 -12.80 2.72
N VAL A 326 -8.80 -13.10 2.94
CA VAL A 326 -9.79 -12.13 3.40
C VAL A 326 -10.52 -12.68 4.61
N THR A 327 -10.57 -11.94 5.72
CA THR A 327 -11.26 -12.42 6.93
C THR A 327 -12.75 -12.13 6.87
N ASP A 328 -13.15 -10.87 6.68
CA ASP A 328 -14.54 -10.43 6.57
C ASP A 328 -14.74 -9.58 5.30
N GLY A 329 -15.88 -9.75 4.63
CA GLY A 329 -16.27 -8.88 3.55
C GLY A 329 -17.73 -8.99 3.11
N ALA A 330 -18.42 -7.85 3.06
CA ALA A 330 -19.82 -7.81 2.64
C ALA A 330 -20.03 -8.05 1.13
N LYS A 331 -19.14 -7.52 0.28
CA LYS A 331 -19.14 -7.72 -1.18
C LYS A 331 -17.71 -7.85 -1.69
N LEU A 332 -17.33 -9.07 -2.05
CA LEU A 332 -15.94 -9.42 -2.37
C LEU A 332 -15.81 -10.04 -3.76
N VAL A 333 -14.86 -9.53 -4.53
CA VAL A 333 -14.29 -10.18 -5.71
C VAL A 333 -12.81 -10.44 -5.44
N ALA A 334 -12.45 -11.70 -5.27
CA ALA A 334 -11.10 -12.13 -4.88
C ALA A 334 -10.49 -13.03 -5.95
N THR A 335 -9.29 -12.70 -6.42
CA THR A 335 -8.56 -13.46 -7.42
C THR A 335 -7.14 -13.78 -6.92
N ALA A 336 -6.78 -15.05 -6.87
CA ALA A 336 -5.41 -15.50 -6.67
C ALA A 336 -4.93 -16.30 -7.88
N SER A 337 -3.92 -15.80 -8.59
CA SER A 337 -3.44 -16.43 -9.82
C SER A 337 -1.94 -16.75 -9.78
N GLY A 338 -1.59 -17.92 -10.32
CA GLY A 338 -0.21 -18.38 -10.54
C GLY A 338 -0.01 -19.86 -10.23
N SER A 339 1.18 -20.40 -10.50
CA SER A 339 1.46 -21.85 -10.44
C SER A 339 0.99 -22.54 -9.15
N SER A 340 1.01 -21.84 -8.02
CA SER A 340 0.54 -22.30 -6.72
C SER A 340 -0.35 -21.27 -6.00
N GLY A 341 -1.20 -20.56 -6.73
CA GLY A 341 -2.12 -19.54 -6.21
C GLY A 341 -2.96 -20.07 -5.04
N LYS A 342 -3.06 -19.31 -3.94
CA LYS A 342 -3.87 -19.66 -2.77
C LYS A 342 -4.83 -18.52 -2.43
N LEU A 343 -6.11 -18.84 -2.26
CA LEU A 343 -7.14 -17.93 -1.81
C LEU A 343 -7.85 -18.54 -0.60
N GLY A 344 -7.95 -17.78 0.49
CA GLY A 344 -8.75 -18.10 1.67
C GLY A 344 -9.73 -16.97 1.98
N VAL A 345 -10.99 -17.30 2.25
CA VAL A 345 -11.98 -16.35 2.76
C VAL A 345 -12.68 -16.95 3.98
N THR A 346 -12.83 -16.21 5.09
CA THR A 346 -13.40 -16.72 6.34
C THR A 346 -14.86 -16.32 6.58
N ASP A 347 -15.29 -15.14 6.14
CA ASP A 347 -16.67 -14.68 6.19
C ASP A 347 -16.97 -13.83 4.94
N GLY A 348 -18.06 -14.12 4.25
CA GLY A 348 -18.46 -13.40 3.05
C GLY A 348 -19.96 -13.42 2.76
N ALA A 349 -20.60 -12.24 2.84
CA ALA A 349 -22.03 -12.14 2.51
C ALA A 349 -22.32 -12.32 1.01
N LYS A 350 -21.48 -11.76 0.14
CA LYS A 350 -21.53 -11.94 -1.33
C LYS A 350 -20.12 -12.04 -1.89
N LEU A 351 -19.73 -13.25 -2.29
CA LEU A 351 -18.36 -13.55 -2.68
C LEU A 351 -18.28 -14.15 -4.09
N VAL A 352 -17.38 -13.60 -4.91
CA VAL A 352 -16.85 -14.22 -6.11
C VAL A 352 -15.36 -14.48 -5.91
N ALA A 353 -14.97 -15.74 -5.79
CA ALA A 353 -13.60 -16.16 -5.50
C ALA A 353 -13.05 -17.02 -6.63
N THR A 354 -11.87 -16.64 -7.14
CA THR A 354 -11.17 -17.38 -8.20
C THR A 354 -9.75 -17.69 -7.78
N ALA A 355 -9.37 -18.97 -7.77
CA ALA A 355 -7.99 -19.42 -7.64
C ALA A 355 -7.56 -20.17 -8.90
N SER A 356 -6.54 -19.68 -9.61
CA SER A 356 -6.10 -20.27 -10.87
C SER A 356 -4.59 -20.56 -10.91
N GLY A 357 -4.25 -21.67 -11.58
CA GLY A 357 -2.89 -22.11 -11.88
C GLY A 357 -2.63 -23.57 -11.49
N SER A 358 -1.46 -24.12 -11.84
CA SER A 358 -1.19 -25.58 -11.82
C SER A 358 -1.62 -26.32 -10.55
N SER A 359 -1.55 -25.68 -9.39
CA SER A 359 -1.95 -26.20 -8.08
C SER A 359 -2.80 -25.21 -7.26
N GLY A 360 -3.66 -24.44 -7.93
CA GLY A 360 -4.53 -23.45 -7.30
C GLY A 360 -5.35 -24.01 -6.13
N LYS A 361 -5.38 -23.30 -4.99
CA LYS A 361 -6.19 -23.68 -3.81
C LYS A 361 -7.12 -22.56 -3.42
N LEU A 362 -8.40 -22.88 -3.26
CA LEU A 362 -9.43 -21.99 -2.76
C LEU A 362 -10.11 -22.62 -1.53
N GLY A 363 -10.11 -21.91 -0.42
CA GLY A 363 -10.88 -22.23 0.77
C GLY A 363 -11.85 -21.10 1.08
N VAL A 364 -13.10 -21.43 1.36
CA VAL A 364 -14.08 -20.47 1.89
C VAL A 364 -14.79 -21.08 3.10
N THR A 365 -14.85 -20.32 4.18
CA THR A 365 -15.67 -20.59 5.37
C THR A 365 -16.77 -19.51 5.41
N ASP A 366 -17.95 -19.85 5.95
CA ASP A 366 -19.08 -18.96 6.19
C ASP A 366 -19.45 -18.03 5.02
N GLY A 367 -20.22 -18.56 4.06
CA GLY A 367 -20.62 -17.84 2.86
C GLY A 367 -22.13 -17.78 2.66
N ALA A 368 -22.73 -16.59 2.70
CA ALA A 368 -24.17 -16.47 2.45
C ALA A 368 -24.54 -16.64 0.97
N LYS A 369 -23.76 -16.06 0.05
CA LYS A 369 -23.89 -16.23 -1.41
C LYS A 369 -22.50 -16.29 -2.04
N LEU A 370 -22.12 -17.47 -2.52
CA LEU A 370 -20.77 -17.76 -2.98
C LEU A 370 -20.75 -18.30 -4.41
N VAL A 371 -19.88 -17.72 -5.23
CA VAL A 371 -19.39 -18.30 -6.49
C VAL A 371 -17.88 -18.53 -6.35
N ALA A 372 -17.48 -19.80 -6.32
CA ALA A 372 -16.10 -20.20 -6.09
C ALA A 372 -15.57 -21.03 -7.27
N THR A 373 -14.45 -20.60 -7.86
CA THR A 373 -13.81 -21.29 -8.98
C THR A 373 -12.36 -21.62 -8.65
N ALA A 374 -11.99 -22.89 -8.75
CA ALA A 374 -10.60 -23.35 -8.68
C ALA A 374 -10.21 -24.05 -9.98
N SER A 375 -9.23 -23.50 -10.70
CA SER A 375 -8.78 -24.06 -11.99
C SER A 375 -7.29 -24.35 -12.02
N GLY A 376 -6.92 -25.50 -12.60
CA GLY A 376 -5.52 -25.92 -12.76
C GLY A 376 -5.33 -27.41 -12.71
N SER A 377 -4.15 -27.91 -13.11
CA SER A 377 -3.86 -29.36 -13.20
C SER A 377 -4.21 -30.14 -11.94
N SER A 378 -4.07 -29.54 -10.76
CA SER A 378 -4.37 -30.13 -9.44
C SER A 378 -5.19 -29.20 -8.53
N GLY A 379 -6.08 -28.39 -9.11
CA GLY A 379 -6.87 -27.39 -8.40
C GLY A 379 -7.69 -27.97 -7.24
N LYS A 380 -7.70 -27.30 -6.07
CA LYS A 380 -8.47 -27.72 -4.89
C LYS A 380 -9.42 -26.61 -4.45
N LEU A 381 -10.68 -26.95 -4.27
CA LEU A 381 -11.70 -26.07 -3.71
C LEU A 381 -12.32 -26.72 -2.47
N GLY A 382 -12.32 -26.02 -1.34
CA GLY A 382 -13.04 -26.38 -0.12
C GLY A 382 -13.99 -25.25 0.25
N VAL A 383 -15.24 -25.59 0.55
CA VAL A 383 -16.23 -24.65 1.09
C VAL A 383 -16.89 -25.27 2.32
N THR A 384 -16.96 -24.51 3.40
CA THR A 384 -17.67 -24.87 4.64
C THR A 384 -18.72 -23.80 4.92
N ASP A 385 -19.89 -24.21 5.43
CA ASP A 385 -20.97 -23.31 5.87
C ASP A 385 -21.48 -22.36 4.77
N GLY A 386 -21.93 -22.95 3.66
CA GLY A 386 -22.44 -22.23 2.49
C GLY A 386 -23.96 -22.20 2.41
N ALA A 387 -24.60 -21.03 2.57
CA ALA A 387 -26.07 -20.94 2.45
C ALA A 387 -26.55 -21.09 1.00
N LYS A 388 -25.86 -20.45 0.05
CA LYS A 388 -26.07 -20.59 -1.41
C LYS A 388 -24.73 -20.61 -2.13
N LEU A 389 -24.36 -21.76 -2.66
CA LEU A 389 -23.05 -22.02 -3.25
C LEU A 389 -23.16 -22.44 -4.72
N VAL A 390 -22.31 -21.84 -5.55
CA VAL A 390 -21.91 -22.37 -6.86
C VAL A 390 -20.39 -22.61 -6.82
N ALA A 391 -19.99 -23.86 -6.92
CA ALA A 391 -18.60 -24.27 -6.86
C ALA A 391 -18.18 -24.97 -8.17
N THR A 392 -17.08 -24.51 -8.74
CA THR A 392 -16.50 -25.08 -9.97
C THR A 392 -15.05 -25.44 -9.74
N ALA A 393 -14.71 -26.71 -9.96
CA ALA A 393 -13.33 -27.19 -9.96
C ALA A 393 -12.99 -27.82 -11.33
N SER A 394 -11.88 -27.40 -11.93
CA SER A 394 -11.44 -27.92 -13.24
C SER A 394 -9.95 -28.24 -13.26
N GLY A 395 -9.55 -29.37 -13.83
CA GLY A 395 -8.15 -29.79 -13.85
C GLY A 395 -7.89 -31.24 -14.20
N SER A 396 -6.64 -31.68 -14.30
CA SER A 396 -6.31 -33.10 -14.51
C SER A 396 -6.68 -33.97 -13.31
N SER A 397 -6.49 -33.47 -12.08
CA SER A 397 -6.69 -34.17 -10.80
C SER A 397 -7.34 -33.29 -9.72
N GLY A 398 -8.30 -32.45 -10.12
CA GLY A 398 -8.94 -31.47 -9.23
C GLY A 398 -9.74 -32.10 -8.08
N LYS A 399 -9.85 -31.40 -6.95
CA LYS A 399 -10.68 -31.81 -5.80
C LYS A 399 -11.66 -30.71 -5.41
N LEU A 400 -12.90 -31.08 -5.11
CA LEU A 400 -13.93 -30.18 -4.60
C LEU A 400 -14.55 -30.79 -3.34
N GLY A 401 -14.51 -30.06 -2.23
CA GLY A 401 -15.17 -30.40 -0.98
C GLY A 401 -16.19 -29.33 -0.61
N VAL A 402 -17.39 -29.76 -0.23
CA VAL A 402 -18.43 -28.89 0.33
C VAL A 402 -18.93 -29.51 1.64
N THR A 403 -18.86 -28.77 2.74
CA THR A 403 -19.38 -29.17 4.05
C THR A 403 -20.44 -28.16 4.49
N ASP A 404 -21.52 -28.64 5.14
CA ASP A 404 -22.58 -27.79 5.70
C ASP A 404 -23.23 -26.83 4.67
N GLY A 405 -23.49 -27.37 3.48
CA GLY A 405 -24.09 -26.62 2.37
C GLY A 405 -25.62 -26.67 2.39
N ALA A 406 -26.29 -25.54 2.62
CA ALA A 406 -27.76 -25.50 2.59
C ALA A 406 -28.31 -25.68 1.16
N LYS A 407 -27.71 -25.00 0.18
CA LYS A 407 -28.03 -25.13 -1.26
C LYS A 407 -26.77 -25.00 -2.10
N SER A 408 -26.32 -26.11 -2.69
CA SER A 408 -25.03 -26.18 -3.39
C SER A 408 -25.18 -26.73 -4.80
N VAL A 409 -24.58 -26.03 -5.77
CA VAL A 409 -24.34 -26.52 -7.12
C VAL A 409 -22.84 -26.74 -7.26
N ALA A 410 -22.44 -28.00 -7.49
CA ALA A 410 -21.05 -28.40 -7.62
C ALA A 410 -20.78 -28.94 -9.02
N THR A 411 -19.84 -28.33 -9.72
CA THR A 411 -19.42 -28.74 -11.06
C THR A 411 -17.95 -29.14 -11.05
N MET A 412 -17.65 -30.31 -11.58
CA MET A 412 -16.28 -30.79 -11.70
C MET A 412 -16.00 -31.29 -13.12
N SER A 413 -14.98 -30.71 -13.72
CA SER A 413 -14.43 -31.16 -15.01
C SER A 413 -12.98 -31.57 -14.81
N SER A 414 -12.75 -32.86 -14.57
CA SER A 414 -11.39 -33.34 -14.31
C SER A 414 -11.15 -34.79 -14.63
N SER A 415 -10.02 -35.15 -15.24
CA SER A 415 -9.73 -36.55 -15.64
C SER A 415 -9.69 -37.54 -14.47
N PHE A 416 -9.11 -37.16 -13.32
CA PHE A 416 -8.89 -38.02 -12.14
C PHE A 416 -9.31 -37.37 -10.81
N GLY A 417 -10.32 -36.51 -10.81
CA GLY A 417 -10.71 -35.72 -9.64
C GLY A 417 -11.72 -36.36 -8.69
N GLY A 418 -11.98 -35.69 -7.57
CA GLY A 418 -12.95 -36.14 -6.55
C GLY A 418 -13.80 -35.01 -6.01
N LEU A 419 -15.12 -35.21 -5.99
CA LEU A 419 -16.11 -34.34 -5.36
C LEU A 419 -16.61 -35.01 -4.08
N SER A 420 -16.50 -34.32 -2.95
CA SER A 420 -17.06 -34.76 -1.67
C SER A 420 -18.04 -33.71 -1.15
N VAL A 421 -19.21 -34.16 -0.70
CA VAL A 421 -20.19 -33.30 -0.03
C VAL A 421 -20.60 -33.95 1.29
N THR A 422 -20.49 -33.22 2.38
CA THR A 422 -20.86 -33.65 3.73
C THR A 422 -21.90 -32.70 4.30
N ASP A 423 -22.92 -33.22 5.00
CA ASP A 423 -23.93 -32.44 5.71
C ASP A 423 -24.69 -31.43 4.81
N GLY A 424 -25.00 -31.85 3.58
CA GLY A 424 -25.67 -31.01 2.58
C GLY A 424 -27.20 -31.12 2.61
N ALA A 425 -27.92 -30.00 2.73
CA ALA A 425 -29.38 -30.02 2.71
C ALA A 425 -29.96 -30.21 1.29
N LYS A 426 -29.37 -29.53 0.28
CA LYS A 426 -29.74 -29.68 -1.14
C LYS A 426 -28.50 -29.56 -2.04
N LEU A 427 -28.20 -30.62 -2.77
CA LEU A 427 -27.06 -30.72 -3.68
C LEU A 427 -27.50 -30.99 -5.13
N VAL A 428 -26.91 -30.26 -6.08
CA VAL A 428 -26.86 -30.61 -7.49
C VAL A 428 -25.40 -30.77 -7.91
N ALA A 429 -25.02 -31.95 -8.40
CA ALA A 429 -23.65 -32.26 -8.79
C ALA A 429 -23.54 -32.72 -10.26
N ALA A 430 -22.55 -32.22 -10.98
CA ALA A 430 -22.23 -32.66 -12.33
C ALA A 430 -20.73 -32.99 -12.47
N MET A 431 -20.43 -34.20 -12.96
CA MET A 431 -19.06 -34.70 -13.16
C MET A 431 -18.91 -35.31 -14.55
N SER A 432 -18.00 -34.76 -15.35
CA SER A 432 -17.90 -35.11 -16.79
C SER A 432 -16.94 -36.26 -17.13
N SER A 433 -16.13 -36.79 -16.20
CA SER A 433 -15.06 -37.74 -16.52
C SER A 433 -15.23 -39.14 -15.95
N SER A 434 -14.63 -40.13 -16.62
CA SER A 434 -14.80 -41.56 -16.33
C SER A 434 -14.06 -42.06 -15.08
N PHE A 435 -12.98 -41.41 -14.64
CA PHE A 435 -12.14 -41.87 -13.51
C PHE A 435 -12.33 -41.05 -12.23
N SER A 436 -13.38 -40.22 -12.19
CA SER A 436 -13.66 -39.36 -11.06
C SER A 436 -14.63 -39.99 -10.06
N ARG A 437 -14.59 -39.55 -8.80
CA ARG A 437 -15.45 -40.07 -7.72
C ARG A 437 -16.30 -38.97 -7.10
N LEU A 438 -17.59 -39.24 -6.91
CA LEU A 438 -18.50 -38.46 -6.08
C LEU A 438 -18.76 -39.21 -4.77
N ALA A 439 -18.51 -38.56 -3.64
CA ALA A 439 -18.92 -39.02 -2.32
C ALA A 439 -19.92 -38.03 -1.72
N VAL A 440 -21.06 -38.52 -1.25
CA VAL A 440 -22.06 -37.74 -0.52
C VAL A 440 -22.31 -38.41 0.83
N THR A 441 -22.11 -37.68 1.91
CA THR A 441 -22.30 -38.15 3.29
C THR A 441 -23.31 -37.24 4.00
N ASN A 442 -24.26 -37.80 4.76
CA ASN A 442 -25.26 -37.03 5.53
C ASN A 442 -26.09 -36.04 4.67
N GLY A 443 -26.42 -36.42 3.44
CA GLY A 443 -27.12 -35.54 2.51
C GLY A 443 -28.64 -35.65 2.62
N ALA A 444 -29.36 -34.54 2.87
CA ALA A 444 -30.82 -34.58 2.93
C ALA A 444 -31.47 -34.76 1.54
N ARG A 445 -30.95 -34.10 0.50
CA ARG A 445 -31.37 -34.28 -0.91
C ARG A 445 -30.21 -34.07 -1.88
N SER A 446 -29.94 -35.04 -2.74
CA SER A 446 -28.91 -34.96 -3.77
C SER A 446 -29.42 -35.37 -5.16
N VAL A 447 -29.03 -34.61 -6.18
CA VAL A 447 -29.19 -34.96 -7.60
C VAL A 447 -27.81 -34.92 -8.25
N ALA A 448 -27.39 -36.02 -8.90
CA ALA A 448 -26.06 -36.13 -9.48
C ALA A 448 -26.07 -36.72 -10.89
N THR A 449 -25.32 -36.09 -11.80
CA THR A 449 -24.97 -36.66 -13.11
C THR A 449 -23.48 -36.97 -13.11
N VAL A 450 -23.11 -38.25 -13.22
CA VAL A 450 -21.75 -38.73 -12.97
C VAL A 450 -21.29 -39.68 -14.06
N SER A 451 -20.15 -39.41 -14.69
CA SER A 451 -19.52 -40.33 -15.65
C SER A 451 -18.60 -41.39 -15.00
N GLY A 452 -18.25 -41.25 -13.73
CA GLY A 452 -17.38 -42.15 -12.95
C GLY A 452 -18.10 -42.90 -11.82
N ARG A 453 -17.52 -43.01 -10.61
CA ARG A 453 -18.09 -43.75 -9.46
C ARG A 453 -18.88 -42.80 -8.52
N LEU A 454 -20.00 -43.29 -7.98
CA LEU A 454 -20.80 -42.58 -6.97
C LEU A 454 -20.92 -43.41 -5.69
N SER A 455 -20.68 -42.77 -4.54
CA SER A 455 -20.91 -43.33 -3.20
C SER A 455 -21.78 -42.39 -2.39
N VAL A 456 -22.86 -42.91 -1.80
CA VAL A 456 -23.79 -42.18 -0.94
C VAL A 456 -23.88 -42.90 0.40
N THR A 457 -23.63 -42.19 1.48
CA THR A 457 -23.68 -42.70 2.86
C THR A 457 -24.60 -41.81 3.68
N ASP A 458 -25.50 -42.40 4.48
CA ASP A 458 -26.43 -41.68 5.37
C ASP A 458 -27.28 -40.62 4.61
N GLY A 459 -27.76 -40.99 3.42
CA GLY A 459 -28.48 -40.09 2.53
C GLY A 459 -30.01 -40.20 2.65
N ALA A 460 -30.71 -39.07 2.83
CA ALA A 460 -32.16 -39.10 2.99
C ALA A 460 -32.91 -39.32 1.65
N ARG A 461 -32.49 -38.62 0.59
CA ARG A 461 -33.00 -38.82 -0.78
C ARG A 461 -31.90 -38.58 -1.81
N SER A 462 -31.66 -39.54 -2.70
CA SER A 462 -30.69 -39.41 -3.80
C SER A 462 -31.29 -39.77 -5.16
N VAL A 463 -30.95 -38.98 -6.19
CA VAL A 463 -31.24 -39.27 -7.61
C VAL A 463 -29.94 -39.21 -8.39
N ALA A 464 -29.60 -40.29 -9.09
CA ALA A 464 -28.35 -40.38 -9.84
C ALA A 464 -28.56 -40.85 -11.29
N THR A 465 -27.87 -40.19 -12.22
CA THR A 465 -27.79 -40.62 -13.63
C THR A 465 -26.34 -40.86 -14.00
N MET A 466 -26.01 -42.09 -14.42
CA MET A 466 -24.65 -42.50 -14.75
C MET A 466 -24.52 -42.92 -16.22
N SER A 467 -23.65 -42.23 -16.97
CA SER A 467 -23.66 -42.20 -18.43
C SER A 467 -22.65 -43.13 -19.14
N ARG A 468 -21.71 -43.81 -18.45
CA ARG A 468 -20.66 -44.65 -19.08
C ARG A 468 -20.27 -45.91 -18.29
N SER A 469 -19.66 -46.90 -18.97
CA SER A 469 -19.56 -48.33 -18.58
C SER A 469 -18.52 -48.73 -17.53
N VAL A 470 -17.88 -47.79 -16.83
CA VAL A 470 -16.83 -48.10 -15.83
C VAL A 470 -17.11 -47.31 -14.55
N GLY A 471 -18.21 -47.61 -13.89
CA GLY A 471 -18.57 -46.91 -12.65
C GLY A 471 -19.75 -47.58 -11.97
N GLY A 472 -19.59 -47.93 -10.70
CA GLY A 472 -20.66 -48.50 -9.87
C GLY A 472 -21.23 -47.46 -8.89
N LEU A 473 -22.48 -47.66 -8.50
CA LEU A 473 -23.14 -46.92 -7.42
C LEU A 473 -23.05 -47.73 -6.12
N GLY A 474 -22.56 -47.12 -5.04
CA GLY A 474 -22.63 -47.67 -3.69
C GLY A 474 -23.53 -46.80 -2.80
N VAL A 475 -24.55 -47.40 -2.17
CA VAL A 475 -25.42 -46.72 -1.21
C VAL A 475 -25.34 -47.44 0.13
N THR A 476 -25.08 -46.70 1.21
CA THR A 476 -25.05 -47.21 2.59
C THR A 476 -25.97 -46.36 3.46
N ASN A 477 -26.82 -46.96 4.29
CA ASN A 477 -27.72 -46.25 5.23
C ASN A 477 -28.64 -45.22 4.55
N GLY A 478 -29.25 -45.58 3.41
CA GLY A 478 -30.04 -44.65 2.59
C GLY A 478 -31.55 -44.79 2.79
N THR A 479 -32.31 -43.68 2.88
CA THR A 479 -33.78 -43.77 3.01
C THR A 479 -34.52 -43.94 1.68
N ARG A 480 -34.13 -43.20 0.63
CA ARG A 480 -34.65 -43.38 -0.74
C ARG A 480 -33.60 -43.08 -1.80
N SER A 481 -33.38 -44.01 -2.72
CA SER A 481 -32.44 -43.86 -3.84
C SER A 481 -33.08 -44.25 -5.17
N VAL A 482 -32.93 -43.39 -6.19
CA VAL A 482 -33.33 -43.67 -7.59
C VAL A 482 -32.11 -43.52 -8.48
N ALA A 483 -31.76 -44.55 -9.24
CA ALA A 483 -30.57 -44.52 -10.07
C ALA A 483 -30.79 -45.11 -11.47
N THR A 484 -30.27 -44.43 -12.48
CA THR A 484 -30.08 -44.98 -13.82
C THR A 484 -28.60 -45.27 -13.99
N VAL A 485 -28.21 -46.55 -14.04
CA VAL A 485 -26.80 -46.97 -14.04
C VAL A 485 -26.46 -47.80 -15.27
N SER A 486 -25.25 -47.61 -15.80
CA SER A 486 -24.74 -48.34 -16.96
C SER A 486 -23.99 -49.64 -16.59
N SER A 487 -23.56 -49.80 -15.32
CA SER A 487 -22.82 -50.96 -14.82
C SER A 487 -22.82 -51.04 -13.28
N GLY A 488 -23.39 -52.09 -12.69
CA GLY A 488 -23.23 -52.45 -11.26
C GLY A 488 -23.83 -51.51 -10.19
N LEU A 489 -24.56 -52.08 -9.24
CA LEU A 489 -25.15 -51.36 -8.09
C LEU A 489 -24.94 -52.19 -6.82
N ALA A 490 -24.44 -51.55 -5.75
CA ALA A 490 -24.34 -52.13 -4.42
C ALA A 490 -25.15 -51.27 -3.43
N VAL A 491 -26.06 -51.90 -2.69
CA VAL A 491 -26.88 -51.25 -1.64
C VAL A 491 -26.70 -52.03 -0.34
N THR A 492 -26.34 -51.31 0.73
CA THR A 492 -26.18 -51.85 2.08
C THR A 492 -27.03 -51.03 3.04
N ASP A 493 -27.85 -51.67 3.88
CA ASP A 493 -28.71 -51.00 4.88
C ASP A 493 -29.60 -49.88 4.29
N GLY A 494 -30.51 -50.26 3.38
CA GLY A 494 -31.33 -49.32 2.60
C GLY A 494 -32.82 -49.53 2.80
N THR A 495 -33.60 -48.46 3.05
CA THR A 495 -35.06 -48.61 3.21
C THR A 495 -35.79 -48.71 1.87
N ARG A 496 -35.47 -47.90 0.85
CA ARG A 496 -36.05 -48.03 -0.51
C ARG A 496 -35.10 -47.66 -1.65
N SER A 497 -34.84 -48.59 -2.57
CA SER A 497 -33.98 -48.36 -3.74
C SER A 497 -34.65 -48.79 -5.05
N VAL A 498 -34.59 -47.93 -6.08
CA VAL A 498 -35.07 -48.23 -7.45
C VAL A 498 -33.95 -48.00 -8.46
N ALA A 499 -33.64 -49.03 -9.25
CA ALA A 499 -32.58 -48.97 -10.25
C ALA A 499 -33.05 -49.39 -11.64
N THR A 500 -32.63 -48.63 -12.66
CA THR A 500 -32.79 -49.02 -14.07
C THR A 500 -31.41 -49.24 -14.67
N MET A 501 -31.14 -50.46 -15.13
CA MET A 501 -29.86 -50.82 -15.75
C MET A 501 -30.01 -50.99 -17.26
N SER A 502 -29.15 -50.33 -18.03
CA SER A 502 -29.27 -50.29 -19.50
C SER A 502 -28.30 -51.22 -20.26
N ARG A 503 -27.39 -51.95 -19.60
CA ARG A 503 -26.37 -52.80 -20.25
C ARG A 503 -26.06 -54.08 -19.46
N SER A 504 -25.71 -55.17 -20.17
CA SER A 504 -25.56 -56.55 -19.64
C SER A 504 -24.31 -56.87 -18.80
N PHE A 505 -23.51 -55.87 -18.40
CA PHE A 505 -22.29 -56.09 -17.61
C PHE A 505 -22.42 -55.39 -16.24
N GLY A 506 -22.67 -56.19 -15.19
CA GLY A 506 -22.71 -55.75 -13.79
C GLY A 506 -23.86 -56.38 -13.01
N GLY A 507 -23.60 -56.80 -11.78
CA GLY A 507 -24.62 -57.35 -10.88
C GLY A 507 -25.23 -56.29 -9.95
N LEU A 508 -26.45 -56.55 -9.49
CA LEU A 508 -27.04 -55.91 -8.32
C LEU A 508 -26.67 -56.71 -7.07
N GLY A 509 -25.99 -56.07 -6.11
CA GLY A 509 -25.75 -56.60 -4.77
C GLY A 509 -26.56 -55.83 -3.73
N VAL A 510 -27.42 -56.53 -2.98
CA VAL A 510 -28.20 -55.96 -1.86
C VAL A 510 -27.87 -56.72 -0.59
N THR A 511 -27.55 -55.99 0.47
CA THR A 511 -27.29 -56.51 1.82
C THR A 511 -28.12 -55.70 2.82
N ASP A 512 -28.94 -56.35 3.64
CA ASP A 512 -29.78 -55.74 4.68
C ASP A 512 -30.74 -54.64 4.18
N GLY A 513 -31.59 -54.94 3.19
CA GLY A 513 -32.55 -53.98 2.60
C GLY A 513 -34.03 -54.26 2.94
N THR A 514 -34.85 -53.21 3.11
CA THR A 514 -36.30 -53.37 3.44
C THR A 514 -37.25 -53.35 2.23
N ARG A 515 -36.84 -52.78 1.08
CA ARG A 515 -37.59 -52.81 -0.20
C ARG A 515 -36.71 -52.36 -1.38
N SER A 516 -36.43 -53.24 -2.34
CA SER A 516 -35.57 -52.90 -3.49
C SER A 516 -36.16 -53.39 -4.82
N GLY A 517 -36.15 -52.54 -5.86
CA GLY A 517 -36.65 -52.88 -7.19
C GLY A 517 -35.63 -52.55 -8.28
N ALA A 518 -35.38 -53.48 -9.20
CA ALA A 518 -34.48 -53.25 -10.33
C ALA A 518 -35.05 -53.80 -11.64
N ALA A 519 -34.92 -53.01 -12.71
CA ALA A 519 -35.09 -53.49 -14.08
C ALA A 519 -33.69 -53.81 -14.64
N LEU A 520 -33.40 -55.10 -14.80
CA LEU A 520 -32.07 -55.63 -15.14
C LEU A 520 -32.07 -56.35 -16.49
N SER A 521 -30.96 -56.25 -17.22
CA SER A 521 -30.69 -57.08 -18.42
C SER A 521 -29.91 -58.36 -18.13
N SER A 522 -29.29 -58.50 -16.94
CA SER A 522 -28.61 -59.73 -16.45
C SER A 522 -28.20 -59.62 -14.96
N GLY A 523 -28.12 -60.77 -14.24
CA GLY A 523 -27.42 -60.97 -12.95
C GLY A 523 -27.96 -60.26 -11.69
N LEU A 524 -28.53 -61.01 -10.73
CA LEU A 524 -28.97 -60.54 -9.42
C LEU A 524 -28.33 -61.39 -8.30
N GLY A 525 -27.72 -60.74 -7.29
CA GLY A 525 -27.22 -61.40 -6.08
C GLY A 525 -27.78 -60.71 -4.82
N VAL A 526 -28.59 -61.43 -4.04
CA VAL A 526 -29.20 -60.93 -2.80
C VAL A 526 -28.67 -61.76 -1.64
N THR A 527 -28.10 -61.11 -0.62
CA THR A 527 -27.63 -61.75 0.61
C THR A 527 -28.25 -60.98 1.78
N ASP A 528 -29.35 -61.52 2.29
CA ASP A 528 -30.27 -60.94 3.28
C ASP A 528 -31.02 -59.64 2.89
N GLY A 529 -32.35 -59.74 2.77
CA GLY A 529 -33.24 -58.62 2.46
C GLY A 529 -34.70 -59.02 2.34
N ALA A 530 -35.61 -58.14 2.76
CA ALA A 530 -37.06 -58.35 2.66
C ALA A 530 -37.65 -57.62 1.44
N LYS A 531 -38.24 -58.38 0.51
CA LYS A 531 -38.95 -58.01 -0.74
C LYS A 531 -38.28 -57.01 -1.70
#